data_AF-A0A225UKS1-F1
#
_entry.id   AF-A0A225UKS1-F1
#
_cell.length_a   1.000
_cell.length_b   1.000
_cell.length_c   1.000
_cell.angle_alpha   90.00
_cell.angle_beta   90.00
_cell.angle_gamma   90.00
#
_symmetry.space_group_name_H-M   'P 1'
#
loop_
_entity.id
_entity.type
_entity.pdbx_description
1 polymer ?
#
loop_
_entity_poly.entity_id
_entity_poly.type
_entity_poly.pdbx_seq_one_letter_code
_entity_poly.pdbx_strand_id
1 'polypeptide(L)'
;MLPRRHFAPDNVCIPGRQLTRQYNIEDVDPWAIQRINTLTIMTMTLEVLSCALPFRPEWIVPSHLPRAAIPRSGQYCSHLITGQNVRDLMAALPWNVLTGANIPEPISFEITVDGRMGFLIERYSAVEFQDRIAYWESTHRFPVSSALIRSDPYLSTFVRKNRRFHAGARWKQILRLFLIVMREGWCDLDLLLDPYFLHFPKRTDEVTWYPGIEARSANIADPQLNRREPADLIKALGECDAADPWRTDYRLHYAGHPARRIARLAGNFF
;
A
#
# COMPACT_ATOMS: atom_id res chain seq x y z
N MET A 1 -17.68 -12.12 -21.08
CA MET A 1 -19.04 -11.55 -21.17
C MET A 1 -19.00 -10.11 -20.66
N LEU A 2 -19.85 -9.23 -21.20
CA LEU A 2 -20.09 -7.88 -20.67
C LEU A 2 -21.04 -7.97 -19.46
N PRO A 3 -21.08 -6.95 -18.57
CA PRO A 3 -21.97 -7.02 -17.42
C PRO A 3 -23.42 -6.96 -17.88
N ARG A 4 -24.32 -7.69 -17.20
CA ARG A 4 -25.76 -7.74 -17.55
C ARG A 4 -26.42 -6.36 -17.44
N ARG A 5 -25.90 -5.50 -16.56
CA ARG A 5 -26.17 -4.06 -16.46
C ARG A 5 -24.86 -3.37 -16.10
N HIS A 6 -24.63 -2.18 -16.65
CA HIS A 6 -23.51 -1.34 -16.19
C HIS A 6 -23.70 -1.04 -14.70
N PHE A 7 -22.61 -1.06 -13.92
CA PHE A 7 -22.61 -0.84 -12.47
C PHE A 7 -23.32 0.48 -12.10
N ALA A 8 -23.05 1.56 -12.83
CA ALA A 8 -23.72 2.83 -12.61
C ALA A 8 -23.95 3.56 -13.95
N PRO A 9 -24.96 4.46 -14.02
CA PRO A 9 -25.09 5.33 -15.17
C PRO A 9 -23.85 6.23 -15.25
N ASP A 10 -23.57 6.70 -16.47
CA ASP A 10 -22.35 7.46 -16.73
C ASP A 10 -22.16 8.56 -15.71
N ASN A 11 -23.22 9.29 -15.32
CA ASN A 11 -23.23 10.46 -14.41
C ASN A 11 -22.70 10.21 -12.99
N VAL A 12 -22.56 8.95 -12.56
CA VAL A 12 -22.09 8.58 -11.22
C VAL A 12 -20.61 8.17 -11.21
N CYS A 13 -20.07 7.70 -12.34
CA CYS A 13 -18.70 7.19 -12.40
C CYS A 13 -17.64 8.26 -12.09
N ILE A 14 -16.62 7.88 -11.31
CA ILE A 14 -15.43 8.69 -11.05
C ILE A 14 -14.20 8.03 -11.68
N PRO A 15 -13.46 8.70 -12.59
CA PRO A 15 -13.84 9.90 -13.31
C PRO A 15 -15.02 9.61 -14.28
N GLY A 16 -15.55 10.65 -14.93
CA GLY A 16 -16.67 10.48 -15.85
C GLY A 16 -16.36 9.45 -16.93
N ARG A 17 -17.34 8.62 -17.32
CA ARG A 17 -17.04 7.47 -18.19
C ARG A 17 -16.62 7.90 -19.60
N GLN A 18 -17.52 8.55 -20.33
CA GLN A 18 -17.28 9.04 -21.69
C GLN A 18 -16.85 10.50 -21.73
N LEU A 19 -17.50 11.35 -20.94
CA LEU A 19 -17.28 12.79 -20.88
C LEU A 19 -16.61 13.19 -19.56
N THR A 20 -15.79 14.24 -19.62
CA THR A 20 -15.23 14.88 -18.42
C THR A 20 -16.32 15.55 -17.60
N ARG A 21 -16.06 15.77 -16.30
CA ARG A 21 -17.01 16.37 -15.37
C ARG A 21 -16.34 17.27 -14.37
N GLN A 22 -17.13 18.22 -13.86
CA GLN A 22 -16.77 19.01 -12.70
C GLN A 22 -17.36 18.33 -11.48
N TYR A 23 -16.51 17.79 -10.61
CA TYR A 23 -16.91 17.24 -9.32
C TYR A 23 -16.74 18.27 -8.20
N ASN A 24 -17.44 18.08 -7.09
CA ASN A 24 -17.05 18.73 -5.83
C ASN A 24 -15.97 17.93 -5.14
N ILE A 25 -15.10 18.60 -4.39
CA ILE A 25 -13.95 17.94 -3.74
C ILE A 25 -14.39 16.87 -2.75
N GLU A 26 -15.49 17.09 -2.04
CA GLU A 26 -16.04 16.15 -1.04
C GLU A 26 -16.56 14.86 -1.70
N ASP A 27 -17.09 14.98 -2.92
CA ASP A 27 -17.66 13.84 -3.66
C ASP A 27 -16.59 12.92 -4.24
N VAL A 28 -15.37 13.44 -4.47
CA VAL A 28 -14.26 12.67 -5.06
C VAL A 28 -13.07 12.50 -4.13
N ASP A 29 -13.09 13.06 -2.91
CA ASP A 29 -12.10 12.78 -1.87
C ASP A 29 -11.94 11.26 -1.70
N PRO A 30 -10.73 10.69 -1.76
CA PRO A 30 -9.40 11.29 -1.66
C PRO A 30 -8.73 11.61 -3.00
N TRP A 31 -9.43 11.45 -4.13
CA TRP A 31 -8.89 11.77 -5.43
C TRP A 31 -8.57 13.27 -5.56
N ALA A 32 -7.50 13.56 -6.30
CA ALA A 32 -7.08 14.88 -6.69
C ALA A 32 -8.04 15.43 -7.74
N ILE A 33 -9.00 16.23 -7.30
CA ILE A 33 -10.09 16.80 -8.12
C ILE A 33 -9.62 17.41 -9.43
N GLN A 34 -8.54 18.18 -9.43
CA GLN A 34 -7.99 18.81 -10.64
C GLN A 34 -7.63 17.79 -11.74
N ARG A 35 -7.23 16.58 -11.34
CA ARG A 35 -6.90 15.50 -12.28
C ARG A 35 -8.13 14.70 -12.65
N ILE A 36 -9.01 14.39 -11.70
CA ILE A 36 -10.26 13.68 -11.99
C ILE A 36 -11.15 14.47 -12.97
N ASN A 37 -11.21 15.79 -12.85
CA ASN A 37 -12.05 16.63 -13.72
C ASN A 37 -11.57 16.64 -15.19
N THR A 38 -10.33 16.21 -15.46
CA THR A 38 -9.74 16.20 -16.81
C THR A 38 -9.63 14.79 -17.40
N LEU A 39 -9.94 13.75 -16.62
CA LEU A 39 -9.87 12.36 -17.05
C LEU A 39 -11.25 11.82 -17.43
N THR A 40 -11.26 10.79 -18.28
CA THR A 40 -12.43 9.94 -18.48
C THR A 40 -12.02 8.48 -18.47
N ILE A 41 -12.91 7.56 -18.05
CA ILE A 41 -12.61 6.12 -18.05
C ILE A 41 -12.22 5.63 -19.45
N MET A 42 -12.90 6.12 -20.48
CA MET A 42 -12.65 5.70 -21.87
C MET A 42 -11.29 6.15 -22.40
N THR A 43 -10.81 7.32 -21.99
CA THR A 43 -9.54 7.90 -22.47
C THR A 43 -8.36 7.66 -21.53
N MET A 44 -8.63 7.30 -20.27
CA MET A 44 -7.59 7.04 -19.27
C MET A 44 -6.63 5.94 -19.73
N THR A 45 -5.34 6.22 -19.62
CA THR A 45 -4.26 5.33 -20.07
C THR A 45 -3.69 4.54 -18.89
N LEU A 46 -2.97 3.46 -19.22
CA LEU A 46 -2.23 2.71 -18.22
C LEU A 46 -1.15 3.55 -17.54
N GLU A 47 -0.55 4.50 -18.25
CA GLU A 47 0.47 5.37 -17.65
C GLU A 47 -0.14 6.26 -16.56
N VAL A 48 -1.34 6.80 -16.82
CA VAL A 48 -2.11 7.52 -15.80
C VAL A 48 -2.39 6.61 -14.60
N LEU A 49 -2.90 5.40 -14.80
CA LEU A 49 -3.17 4.49 -13.67
C LEU A 49 -1.91 3.99 -12.96
N SER A 50 -0.78 3.82 -13.64
CA SER A 50 0.39 3.15 -13.02
C SER A 50 1.39 4.12 -12.40
N CYS A 51 1.50 5.34 -12.93
CA CYS A 51 2.50 6.32 -12.48
C CYS A 51 1.84 7.57 -11.90
N ALA A 52 0.62 7.89 -12.35
CA ALA A 52 -0.07 9.10 -11.99
C ALA A 52 -1.48 8.77 -11.44
N LEU A 53 -1.59 7.75 -10.59
CA LEU A 53 -2.84 7.51 -9.85
C LEU A 53 -3.18 8.78 -9.06
N PRO A 54 -4.34 9.41 -9.29
CA PRO A 54 -4.63 10.73 -8.77
C PRO A 54 -5.13 10.68 -7.33
N PHE A 55 -4.63 9.81 -6.45
CA PHE A 55 -4.94 9.93 -5.02
C PHE A 55 -4.08 11.03 -4.41
N ARG A 56 -4.66 11.82 -3.49
CA ARG A 56 -3.89 12.81 -2.74
C ARG A 56 -2.70 12.13 -2.06
N PRO A 57 -1.51 12.77 -2.04
CA PRO A 57 -0.44 12.34 -1.15
C PRO A 57 -1.01 12.10 0.25
N GLU A 58 -0.40 11.21 1.03
CA GLU A 58 -0.73 11.02 2.45
C GLU A 58 -2.01 10.26 2.76
N TRP A 59 -2.84 9.92 1.77
CA TRP A 59 -4.15 9.31 2.05
C TRP A 59 -4.05 7.96 2.77
N ILE A 60 -3.25 7.03 2.26
CA ILE A 60 -2.95 5.74 2.92
C ILE A 60 -1.52 5.75 3.44
N VAL A 61 -0.57 6.11 2.58
CA VAL A 61 0.85 6.22 2.90
C VAL A 61 1.09 7.66 3.35
N PRO A 62 1.34 7.94 4.65
CA PRO A 62 1.54 9.29 5.16
C PRO A 62 2.60 10.03 4.36
N SER A 63 2.52 11.37 4.20
CA SER A 63 3.73 12.04 3.74
C SER A 63 4.73 11.97 4.87
N HIS A 64 5.87 11.40 4.53
CA HIS A 64 7.08 11.79 5.21
C HIS A 64 7.69 12.91 4.35
N LEU A 65 7.33 14.17 4.63
CA LEU A 65 8.07 15.32 4.09
C LEU A 65 8.95 15.94 5.19
N PRO A 66 10.21 16.33 4.89
CA PRO A 66 11.11 15.89 3.83
C PRO A 66 12.28 15.07 4.42
N ARG A 67 13.20 14.66 3.53
CA ARG A 67 14.63 14.32 3.73
C ARG A 67 15.42 14.98 4.90
N ALA A 68 14.84 15.96 5.60
CA ALA A 68 15.46 16.78 6.64
C ALA A 68 15.56 16.12 8.03
N ALA A 69 14.95 14.95 8.25
CA ALA A 69 15.07 14.25 9.53
C ALA A 69 15.34 12.76 9.35
N ILE A 70 16.30 12.38 8.49
CA ILE A 70 16.93 11.07 8.64
C ILE A 70 17.41 10.98 10.10
N PRO A 71 16.89 10.04 10.91
CA PRO A 71 17.26 9.95 12.31
C PRO A 71 18.77 9.86 12.45
N ARG A 72 19.32 10.70 13.32
CA ARG A 72 20.74 10.70 13.64
C ARG A 72 21.13 9.36 14.26
N SER A 73 22.41 9.02 14.14
CA SER A 73 23.00 7.90 14.87
C SER A 73 22.66 8.05 16.36
N GLY A 74 21.97 7.06 16.93
CA GLY A 74 21.49 7.09 18.32
C GLY A 74 19.96 7.21 18.46
N GLN A 75 19.24 7.78 17.48
CA GLN A 75 17.78 7.96 17.58
C GLN A 75 16.98 6.68 17.26
N TYR A 76 17.62 5.66 16.70
CA TYR A 76 17.05 4.34 16.46
C TYR A 76 18.10 3.25 16.73
N CYS A 77 17.65 2.03 16.98
CA CYS A 77 18.47 0.86 17.33
C CYS A 77 19.19 0.29 16.09
N SER A 78 20.08 1.08 15.48
CA SER A 78 20.86 0.68 14.28
C SER A 78 21.68 -0.60 14.48
N HIS A 79 22.12 -0.87 15.71
CA HIS A 79 22.84 -2.08 16.09
C HIS A 79 22.02 -3.37 15.90
N LEU A 80 20.69 -3.28 15.78
CA LEU A 80 19.83 -4.42 15.47
C LEU A 80 19.92 -4.85 14.00
N ILE A 81 20.44 -4.00 13.10
CA ILE A 81 20.56 -4.29 11.67
C ILE A 81 21.83 -5.14 11.42
N THR A 82 21.75 -6.41 11.80
CA THR A 82 22.80 -7.42 11.56
C THR A 82 22.29 -8.48 10.58
N GLY A 83 23.17 -9.18 9.87
CA GLY A 83 22.71 -10.24 8.97
C GLY A 83 21.99 -11.36 9.70
N GLN A 84 22.35 -11.65 10.96
CA GLN A 84 21.65 -12.65 11.76
C GLN A 84 20.24 -12.20 12.11
N ASN A 85 20.06 -10.99 12.65
CA ASN A 85 18.73 -10.48 12.96
C ASN A 85 17.84 -10.36 11.71
N VAL A 86 18.42 -9.99 10.55
CA VAL A 86 17.66 -9.96 9.29
C VAL A 86 17.32 -11.38 8.82
N ARG A 87 18.19 -12.38 9.01
CA ARG A 87 17.85 -13.80 8.75
C ARG A 87 16.69 -14.25 9.62
N ASP A 88 16.76 -13.99 10.92
CA ASP A 88 15.73 -14.40 11.89
C ASP A 88 14.40 -13.71 11.60
N LEU A 89 14.43 -12.41 11.29
CA LEU A 89 13.26 -11.66 10.82
C LEU A 89 12.65 -12.29 9.57
N MET A 90 13.44 -12.60 8.54
CA MET A 90 12.90 -13.21 7.32
C MET A 90 12.39 -14.65 7.55
N ALA A 91 13.00 -15.39 8.47
CA ALA A 91 12.55 -16.72 8.88
C ALA A 91 11.23 -16.68 9.66
N ALA A 92 10.92 -15.56 10.33
CA ALA A 92 9.64 -15.33 10.99
C ALA A 92 8.48 -15.03 10.02
N LEU A 93 8.76 -14.90 8.70
CA LEU A 93 7.76 -14.68 7.65
C LEU A 93 6.83 -13.48 7.92
N PRO A 94 7.36 -12.27 8.18
CA PRO A 94 6.58 -11.12 8.64
C PRO A 94 5.49 -10.68 7.65
N TRP A 95 5.67 -10.96 6.36
CA TRP A 95 4.67 -10.72 5.32
C TRP A 95 3.40 -11.57 5.44
N ASN A 96 3.33 -12.56 6.35
CA ASN A 96 2.09 -13.32 6.59
C ASN A 96 0.97 -12.46 7.21
N VAL A 97 1.32 -11.28 7.75
CA VAL A 97 0.33 -10.25 8.10
C VAL A 97 -0.49 -9.80 6.88
N LEU A 98 0.07 -9.96 5.67
CA LEU A 98 -0.56 -9.61 4.40
C LEU A 98 -1.33 -10.76 3.75
N THR A 99 -1.76 -11.81 4.48
CA THR A 99 -2.48 -12.94 3.86
C THR A 99 -3.51 -13.60 4.79
N GLY A 100 -4.28 -14.53 4.22
CA GLY A 100 -5.16 -15.45 4.95
C GLY A 100 -6.31 -14.72 5.63
N ALA A 101 -6.54 -15.02 6.91
CA ALA A 101 -7.55 -14.35 7.73
C ALA A 101 -7.29 -12.83 7.87
N ASN A 102 -6.10 -12.36 7.49
CA ASN A 102 -5.76 -10.95 7.56
C ASN A 102 -6.19 -10.14 6.31
N ILE A 103 -6.77 -10.76 5.27
CA ILE A 103 -7.30 -10.02 4.11
C ILE A 103 -8.61 -9.32 4.54
N PRO A 104 -8.73 -7.98 4.42
CA PRO A 104 -9.99 -7.31 4.73
C PRO A 104 -11.09 -7.79 3.79
N GLU A 105 -12.29 -8.00 4.32
CA GLU A 105 -13.47 -8.08 3.47
C GLU A 105 -13.61 -6.77 2.67
N PRO A 106 -13.83 -6.85 1.34
CA PRO A 106 -14.04 -5.66 0.55
C PRO A 106 -15.25 -4.88 1.05
N ILE A 107 -15.16 -3.57 0.93
CA ILE A 107 -16.23 -2.66 1.31
C ILE A 107 -17.13 -2.38 0.11
N SER A 108 -16.54 -2.44 -1.09
CA SER A 108 -17.14 -1.94 -2.31
C SER A 108 -17.62 -3.02 -3.27
N PHE A 109 -17.36 -4.31 -3.05
CA PHE A 109 -17.78 -5.38 -3.95
C PHE A 109 -17.86 -6.74 -3.26
N GLU A 110 -18.60 -7.69 -3.86
CA GLU A 110 -18.62 -9.09 -3.49
C GLU A 110 -17.46 -9.86 -4.14
N ILE A 111 -16.73 -10.67 -3.37
CA ILE A 111 -15.57 -11.43 -3.90
C ILE A 111 -16.01 -12.48 -4.93
N THR A 112 -17.25 -12.96 -4.86
CA THR A 112 -17.79 -14.05 -5.71
C THR A 112 -18.42 -13.55 -7.02
N VAL A 113 -18.07 -12.35 -7.49
CA VAL A 113 -18.61 -11.80 -8.74
C VAL A 113 -18.09 -12.58 -9.95
N ASP A 114 -18.99 -12.97 -10.85
CA ASP A 114 -18.64 -13.66 -12.09
C ASP A 114 -18.09 -12.72 -13.19
N GLY A 115 -17.63 -13.30 -14.29
CA GLY A 115 -17.28 -12.55 -15.50
C GLY A 115 -15.92 -11.85 -15.42
N ARG A 116 -15.79 -10.66 -16.01
CA ARG A 116 -14.48 -10.00 -16.09
C ARG A 116 -14.03 -9.40 -14.77
N MET A 117 -14.97 -9.00 -13.93
CA MET A 117 -14.67 -8.53 -12.58
C MET A 117 -14.15 -9.69 -11.72
N GLY A 118 -14.83 -10.84 -11.72
CA GLY A 118 -14.31 -12.06 -11.08
C GLY A 118 -12.91 -12.45 -11.53
N PHE A 119 -12.67 -12.43 -12.84
CA PHE A 119 -11.34 -12.69 -13.38
C PHE A 119 -10.30 -11.67 -12.90
N LEU A 120 -10.64 -10.38 -12.80
CA LEU A 120 -9.73 -9.38 -12.21
C LEU A 120 -9.40 -9.72 -10.76
N ILE A 121 -10.40 -10.04 -9.94
CA ILE A 121 -10.24 -10.35 -8.51
C ILE A 121 -9.39 -11.62 -8.33
N GLU A 122 -9.64 -12.66 -9.10
CA GLU A 122 -8.84 -13.90 -9.10
C GLU A 122 -7.38 -13.61 -9.46
N ARG A 123 -7.15 -12.87 -10.55
CA ARG A 123 -5.79 -12.55 -11.02
C ARG A 123 -5.06 -11.64 -10.04
N TYR A 124 -5.76 -10.68 -9.42
CA TYR A 124 -5.19 -9.85 -8.37
C TYR A 124 -4.81 -10.69 -7.16
N SER A 125 -5.70 -11.56 -6.66
CA SER A 125 -5.44 -12.44 -5.52
C SER A 125 -4.18 -13.29 -5.73
N ALA A 126 -3.99 -13.83 -6.94
CA ALA A 126 -2.80 -14.59 -7.29
C ALA A 126 -1.53 -13.72 -7.25
N VAL A 127 -1.60 -12.48 -7.75
CA VAL A 127 -0.48 -11.52 -7.72
C VAL A 127 -0.18 -11.08 -6.29
N GLU A 128 -1.18 -10.75 -5.49
CA GLU A 128 -1.05 -10.41 -4.07
C GLU A 128 -0.31 -11.52 -3.32
N PHE A 129 -0.78 -12.77 -3.47
CA PHE A 129 -0.13 -13.92 -2.84
C PHE A 129 1.32 -14.07 -3.31
N GLN A 130 1.58 -13.98 -4.62
CA GLN A 130 2.92 -14.12 -5.20
C GLN A 130 3.88 -13.01 -4.72
N ASP A 131 3.39 -11.78 -4.55
CA ASP A 131 4.20 -10.59 -4.33
C ASP A 131 4.17 -10.03 -2.91
N ARG A 132 3.49 -10.69 -1.96
CA ARG A 132 3.42 -10.28 -0.54
C ARG A 132 4.76 -9.90 0.09
N ILE A 133 5.83 -10.61 -0.26
CA ILE A 133 7.18 -10.29 0.23
C ILE A 133 7.63 -8.93 -0.30
N ALA A 134 7.37 -8.65 -1.58
CA ALA A 134 7.71 -7.37 -2.19
C ALA A 134 6.87 -6.23 -1.62
N TYR A 135 5.59 -6.46 -1.33
CA TYR A 135 4.73 -5.48 -0.64
C TYR A 135 5.27 -5.16 0.74
N TRP A 136 5.48 -6.18 1.58
CA TRP A 136 6.00 -5.98 2.94
C TRP A 136 7.38 -5.30 2.93
N GLU A 137 8.31 -5.73 2.07
CA GLU A 137 9.63 -5.07 1.93
C GLU A 137 9.52 -3.62 1.42
N SER A 138 8.43 -3.27 0.73
CA SER A 138 8.20 -1.92 0.23
C SER A 138 7.76 -0.94 1.30
N THR A 139 7.10 -1.42 2.37
CA THR A 139 6.63 -0.63 3.52
C THR A 139 7.56 -0.75 4.74
N HIS A 140 8.46 -1.74 4.77
CA HIS A 140 9.39 -2.02 5.89
C HIS A 140 10.86 -1.96 5.48
N ARG A 141 11.23 -1.01 4.62
CA ARG A 141 12.62 -0.86 4.18
C ARG A 141 13.48 -0.28 5.31
N PHE A 142 14.47 -1.00 5.83
CA PHE A 142 15.40 -0.47 6.84
C PHE A 142 16.71 0.05 6.24
N PRO A 143 17.39 1.01 6.91
CA PRO A 143 18.60 1.65 6.39
C PRO A 143 19.85 0.77 6.56
N VAL A 144 20.11 -0.13 5.62
CA VAL A 144 21.36 -0.92 5.60
C VAL A 144 22.51 -0.06 5.07
N SER A 145 23.49 0.24 5.93
CA SER A 145 24.64 1.09 5.56
C SER A 145 25.60 0.38 4.58
N SER A 146 26.33 1.15 3.77
CA SER A 146 27.36 0.60 2.88
C SER A 146 28.46 -0.15 3.63
N ALA A 147 28.73 0.21 4.89
CA ALA A 147 29.67 -0.53 5.74
C ALA A 147 29.13 -1.92 6.06
N LEU A 148 27.86 -2.04 6.47
CA LEU A 148 27.19 -3.32 6.74
C LEU A 148 27.10 -4.21 5.49
N ILE A 149 26.82 -3.60 4.33
CA ILE A 149 26.79 -4.32 3.04
C ILE A 149 28.16 -4.91 2.70
N ARG A 150 29.25 -4.19 2.99
CA ARG A 150 30.62 -4.69 2.73
C ARG A 150 31.05 -5.76 3.72
N SER A 151 30.60 -5.67 4.98
CA SER A 151 31.01 -6.59 6.04
C SER A 151 30.19 -7.89 6.10
N ASP A 152 28.96 -7.88 5.58
CA ASP A 152 28.04 -9.04 5.67
C ASP A 152 27.52 -9.45 4.27
N PRO A 153 27.98 -10.59 3.72
CA PRO A 153 27.54 -11.09 2.42
C PRO A 153 26.02 -11.33 2.32
N TYR A 154 25.37 -11.68 3.43
CA TYR A 154 23.93 -11.89 3.46
C TYR A 154 23.19 -10.56 3.29
N LEU A 155 23.61 -9.51 4.00
CA LEU A 155 23.02 -8.17 3.84
C LEU A 155 23.23 -7.64 2.42
N SER A 156 24.39 -7.87 1.82
CA SER A 156 24.67 -7.52 0.41
C SER A 156 23.69 -8.21 -0.56
N THR A 157 23.43 -9.51 -0.35
CA THR A 157 22.48 -10.26 -1.16
C THR A 157 21.04 -9.80 -0.91
N PHE A 158 20.70 -9.49 0.35
CA PHE A 158 19.38 -9.04 0.75
C PHE A 158 18.98 -7.74 0.05
N VAL A 159 19.86 -6.72 0.04
CA VAL A 159 19.54 -5.41 -0.55
C VAL A 159 19.47 -5.41 -2.08
N ARG A 160 20.12 -6.37 -2.75
CA ARG A 160 20.18 -6.46 -4.22
C ARG A 160 18.96 -7.11 -4.87
N LYS A 161 17.97 -7.54 -4.07
CA LYS A 161 16.81 -8.25 -4.59
C LYS A 161 15.88 -7.29 -5.35
N ASN A 162 15.59 -7.62 -6.60
CA ASN A 162 14.72 -6.83 -7.48
C ASN A 162 13.23 -7.19 -7.35
N ARG A 163 12.78 -7.72 -6.20
CA ARG A 163 11.40 -8.21 -6.03
C ARG A 163 10.36 -7.15 -6.37
N ARG A 164 10.58 -5.91 -5.89
CA ARG A 164 9.71 -4.77 -6.16
C ARG A 164 9.59 -4.42 -7.64
N PHE A 165 10.65 -4.60 -8.43
CA PHE A 165 10.59 -4.37 -9.87
C PHE A 165 9.66 -5.38 -10.55
N HIS A 166 9.80 -6.67 -10.22
CA HIS A 166 8.95 -7.72 -10.77
C HIS A 166 7.49 -7.59 -10.30
N ALA A 167 7.28 -7.25 -9.03
CA ALA A 167 5.95 -6.99 -8.49
C ALA A 167 5.29 -5.79 -9.18
N GLY A 168 6.04 -4.70 -9.40
CA GLY A 168 5.55 -3.55 -10.17
C GLY A 168 5.18 -3.90 -11.62
N ALA A 169 5.93 -4.80 -12.27
CA ALA A 169 5.59 -5.27 -13.61
C ALA A 169 4.29 -6.09 -13.63
N ARG A 170 4.05 -6.96 -12.65
CA ARG A 170 2.78 -7.69 -12.47
C ARG A 170 1.62 -6.76 -12.10
N TRP A 171 1.86 -5.80 -11.22
CA TRP A 171 0.87 -4.77 -10.87
C TRP A 171 0.41 -3.99 -12.10
N LYS A 172 1.32 -3.62 -13.01
CA LYS A 172 0.93 -3.00 -14.29
C LYS A 172 0.04 -3.90 -15.15
N GLN A 173 0.15 -5.23 -15.06
CA GLN A 173 -0.78 -6.14 -15.73
C GLN A 173 -2.16 -6.12 -15.07
N ILE A 174 -2.22 -6.09 -13.74
CA ILE A 174 -3.48 -5.93 -12.99
C ILE A 174 -4.16 -4.59 -13.34
N LEU A 175 -3.42 -3.48 -13.37
CA LEU A 175 -3.98 -2.18 -13.76
C LEU A 175 -4.52 -2.15 -15.21
N ARG A 176 -3.97 -2.96 -16.12
CA ARG A 176 -4.56 -3.14 -17.46
C ARG A 176 -5.91 -3.84 -17.39
N LEU A 177 -6.05 -4.84 -16.55
CA LEU A 177 -7.35 -5.51 -16.32
C LEU A 177 -8.35 -4.54 -15.69
N PHE A 178 -7.93 -3.74 -14.71
CA PHE A 178 -8.74 -2.63 -14.16
C PHE A 178 -9.28 -1.70 -15.25
N LEU A 179 -8.45 -1.25 -16.20
CA LEU A 179 -8.93 -0.41 -17.32
C LEU A 179 -10.00 -1.11 -18.15
N ILE A 180 -9.81 -2.40 -18.43
CA ILE A 180 -10.77 -3.18 -19.22
C ILE A 180 -12.11 -3.25 -18.48
N VAL A 181 -12.11 -3.65 -17.21
CA VAL A 181 -13.36 -3.79 -16.44
C VAL A 181 -14.07 -2.44 -16.24
N MET A 182 -13.33 -1.35 -16.00
CA MET A 182 -13.91 -0.01 -15.90
C MET A 182 -14.57 0.43 -17.22
N ARG A 183 -13.85 0.27 -18.34
CA ARG A 183 -14.35 0.61 -19.69
C ARG A 183 -15.54 -0.23 -20.14
N GLU A 184 -15.70 -1.40 -19.55
CA GLU A 184 -16.85 -2.27 -19.77
C GLU A 184 -17.99 -2.03 -18.78
N GLY A 185 -17.76 -1.21 -17.75
CA GLY A 185 -18.80 -0.77 -16.82
C GLY A 185 -19.08 -1.74 -15.71
N TRP A 186 -18.07 -2.52 -15.32
CA TRP A 186 -18.13 -3.33 -14.11
C TRP A 186 -17.89 -2.51 -12.85
N CYS A 187 -17.07 -1.46 -12.95
CA CYS A 187 -16.72 -0.57 -11.84
C CYS A 187 -16.23 0.79 -12.39
N ASP A 188 -15.84 1.69 -11.51
CA ASP A 188 -15.05 2.88 -11.84
C ASP A 188 -13.73 2.89 -11.05
N LEU A 189 -13.10 4.06 -10.93
CA LEU A 189 -11.79 4.20 -10.29
C LEU A 189 -11.84 3.96 -8.77
N ASP A 190 -12.98 4.20 -8.12
CA ASP A 190 -13.14 4.09 -6.67
C ASP A 190 -12.88 2.66 -6.17
N LEU A 191 -12.98 1.64 -7.04
CA LEU A 191 -12.61 0.26 -6.72
C LEU A 191 -11.17 0.15 -6.18
N LEU A 192 -10.23 0.99 -6.68
CA LEU A 192 -8.85 0.99 -6.18
C LEU A 192 -8.70 1.57 -4.77
N LEU A 193 -9.72 2.21 -4.21
CA LEU A 193 -9.71 2.68 -2.83
C LEU A 193 -10.08 1.59 -1.82
N ASP A 194 -10.61 0.46 -2.30
CA ASP A 194 -11.03 -0.63 -1.43
C ASP A 194 -9.83 -1.22 -0.67
N PRO A 195 -9.95 -1.45 0.67
CA PRO A 195 -8.88 -2.04 1.48
C PRO A 195 -8.38 -3.41 0.99
N TYR A 196 -9.19 -4.10 0.18
CA TYR A 196 -8.79 -5.35 -0.45
C TYR A 196 -7.54 -5.21 -1.33
N PHE A 197 -7.34 -4.05 -1.96
CA PHE A 197 -6.19 -3.79 -2.83
C PHE A 197 -5.00 -3.20 -2.08
N LEU A 198 -3.85 -3.87 -2.15
CA LEU A 198 -2.59 -3.40 -1.59
C LEU A 198 -2.01 -2.26 -2.42
N HIS A 199 -1.63 -1.17 -1.76
CA HIS A 199 -0.98 -0.04 -2.41
C HIS A 199 0.52 -0.08 -2.20
N PHE A 200 1.28 -0.09 -3.29
CA PHE A 200 2.71 0.18 -3.20
C PHE A 200 2.95 1.66 -2.89
N PRO A 201 3.78 2.00 -1.88
CA PRO A 201 4.31 3.36 -1.73
C PRO A 201 4.93 3.82 -3.07
N LYS A 202 4.77 5.07 -3.49
CA LYS A 202 5.48 5.54 -4.69
C LYS A 202 6.98 5.64 -4.39
N ARG A 203 7.82 5.77 -5.42
CA ARG A 203 9.26 6.00 -5.21
C ARG A 203 9.56 7.30 -4.47
N THR A 204 8.65 8.27 -4.57
CA THR A 204 8.69 9.56 -3.87
C THR A 204 8.26 9.47 -2.42
N ASP A 205 7.51 8.43 -2.06
CA ASP A 205 6.95 8.23 -0.73
C ASP A 205 7.98 7.40 0.08
N GLU A 206 9.16 7.97 0.32
CA GLU A 206 10.27 7.28 0.98
C GLU A 206 9.85 6.77 2.36
N VAL A 207 9.61 5.46 2.45
CA VAL A 207 9.13 4.79 3.66
C VAL A 207 10.22 3.93 4.27
N THR A 208 11.10 4.59 5.04
CA THR A 208 12.14 3.90 5.78
C THR A 208 11.64 3.53 7.17
N TRP A 209 11.81 2.27 7.55
CA TRP A 209 11.62 1.77 8.91
C TRP A 209 12.95 1.89 9.67
N TYR A 210 12.94 2.59 10.79
CA TYR A 210 14.08 2.75 11.69
C TYR A 210 13.83 1.93 12.96
N PRO A 211 14.43 0.74 13.13
CA PRO A 211 14.10 -0.17 14.24
C PRO A 211 14.26 0.48 15.61
N GLY A 212 13.23 0.36 16.47
CA GLY A 212 13.24 0.85 17.85
C GLY A 212 13.22 2.38 17.99
N ILE A 213 12.88 3.11 16.92
CA ILE A 213 12.76 4.57 16.95
C ILE A 213 11.64 5.01 17.89
N GLU A 214 10.58 4.23 18.04
CA GLU A 214 9.43 4.51 18.89
C GLU A 214 9.86 4.50 20.37
N ALA A 215 10.51 3.42 20.81
CA ALA A 215 11.00 3.29 22.17
C ALA A 215 12.05 4.36 22.50
N ARG A 216 13.00 4.62 21.59
CA ARG A 216 14.05 5.63 21.80
C ARG A 216 13.52 7.05 21.80
N SER A 217 12.64 7.40 20.86
CA SER A 217 12.07 8.75 20.80
C SER A 217 11.25 9.05 22.05
N ALA A 218 10.51 8.05 22.56
CA ALA A 218 9.78 8.19 23.82
C ALA A 218 10.72 8.44 25.01
N ASN A 219 11.82 7.69 25.12
CA ASN A 219 12.83 7.90 26.18
C ASN A 219 13.59 9.22 26.05
N ILE A 220 13.80 9.72 24.84
CA ILE A 220 14.41 11.04 24.61
C ILE A 220 13.45 12.15 25.04
N ALA A 221 12.16 12.00 24.73
CA ALA A 221 11.13 12.97 25.10
C ALA A 221 10.85 12.98 26.61
N ASP A 222 10.86 11.80 27.23
CA ASP A 222 10.71 11.61 28.67
C ASP A 222 11.72 10.56 29.19
N PRO A 223 12.87 10.99 29.74
CA PRO A 223 13.87 10.09 30.30
C PRO A 223 13.38 9.26 31.50
N GLN A 224 12.29 9.65 32.17
CA GLN A 224 11.76 8.88 33.29
C GLN A 224 10.92 7.69 32.84
N LEU A 225 10.42 7.70 31.60
CA LEU A 225 9.62 6.62 31.03
C LEU A 225 10.36 5.28 31.03
N ASN A 226 11.70 5.32 30.83
CA ASN A 226 12.58 4.15 30.82
C ASN A 226 12.02 2.96 30.01
N ARG A 227 11.43 3.26 28.85
CA ARG A 227 10.85 2.25 27.96
C ARG A 227 11.96 1.33 27.48
N ARG A 228 11.74 0.03 27.60
CA ARG A 228 12.71 -0.99 27.17
C ARG A 228 12.86 -0.95 25.64
N GLU A 229 14.09 -0.83 25.16
CA GLU A 229 14.40 -0.95 23.73
C GLU A 229 14.18 -2.39 23.23
N PRO A 230 13.81 -2.57 21.94
CA PRO A 230 13.62 -3.90 21.37
C PRO A 230 14.94 -4.68 21.33
N ALA A 231 14.88 -5.97 21.67
CA ALA A 231 16.05 -6.85 21.70
C ALA A 231 16.47 -7.37 20.31
N ASP A 232 15.55 -7.38 19.35
CA ASP A 232 15.74 -7.88 18.00
C ASP A 232 14.81 -7.15 17.01
N LEU A 233 14.96 -7.46 15.71
CA LEU A 233 14.15 -6.84 14.67
C LEU A 233 12.68 -7.30 14.68
N ILE A 234 12.35 -8.46 15.24
CA ILE A 234 10.98 -8.96 15.32
C ILE A 234 10.20 -8.14 16.36
N LYS A 235 10.81 -7.85 17.51
CA LYS A 235 10.24 -6.94 18.52
C LYS A 235 10.12 -5.52 18.00
N ALA A 236 11.15 -5.01 17.32
CA ALA A 236 11.10 -3.69 16.71
C ALA A 236 10.02 -3.59 15.61
N LEU A 237 9.76 -4.67 14.88
CA LEU A 237 8.69 -4.72 13.87
C LEU A 237 7.33 -4.54 14.52
N GLY A 238 7.06 -5.28 15.61
CA GLY A 238 5.80 -5.15 16.34
C GLY A 238 5.56 -3.74 16.90
N GLU A 239 6.61 -3.05 17.34
CA GLU A 239 6.49 -1.63 17.73
C GLU A 239 6.16 -0.72 16.54
N CYS A 240 6.81 -0.95 15.40
CA CYS A 240 6.59 -0.16 14.19
C CYS A 240 5.19 -0.36 13.62
N ASP A 241 4.71 -1.60 13.52
CA ASP A 241 3.36 -1.92 13.02
C ASP A 241 2.26 -1.36 13.92
N ALA A 242 2.49 -1.30 15.23
CA ALA A 242 1.55 -0.70 16.17
C ALA A 242 1.53 0.84 16.08
N ALA A 243 2.69 1.47 15.84
CA ALA A 243 2.79 2.92 15.71
C ALA A 243 2.29 3.42 14.34
N ASP A 244 2.55 2.65 13.28
CA ASP A 244 2.21 2.95 11.90
C ASP A 244 1.35 1.83 11.26
N PRO A 245 0.05 1.69 11.62
CA PRO A 245 -0.80 0.61 11.11
C PRO A 245 -0.89 0.51 9.59
N TRP A 246 -0.67 1.63 8.88
CA TRP A 246 -0.66 1.69 7.42
C TRP A 246 0.43 0.82 6.78
N ARG A 247 1.54 0.51 7.48
CA ARG A 247 2.63 -0.32 6.95
C ARG A 247 2.20 -1.75 6.65
N THR A 248 1.13 -2.19 7.33
CA THR A 248 0.45 -3.47 7.13
C THR A 248 -0.82 -3.33 6.27
N ASP A 249 -0.99 -2.20 5.59
CA ASP A 249 -2.21 -1.85 4.85
C ASP A 249 -3.47 -1.97 5.72
N TYR A 250 -3.34 -1.66 7.02
CA TYR A 250 -4.37 -1.79 8.05
C TYR A 250 -4.92 -3.21 8.22
N ARG A 251 -4.21 -4.25 7.75
CA ARG A 251 -4.67 -5.64 7.87
C ARG A 251 -4.78 -6.16 9.29
N LEU A 252 -4.09 -5.55 10.24
CA LEU A 252 -4.30 -5.84 11.67
C LEU A 252 -5.29 -4.89 12.34
N HIS A 253 -5.73 -3.83 11.64
CA HIS A 253 -6.50 -2.72 12.19
C HIS A 253 -7.57 -2.24 11.20
N TYR A 254 -8.37 -3.17 10.66
CA TYR A 254 -9.30 -2.88 9.56
C TYR A 254 -10.25 -1.73 9.80
N ALA A 255 -10.77 -1.61 11.03
CA ALA A 255 -11.70 -0.56 11.41
C ALA A 255 -11.10 0.84 11.24
N GLY A 256 -9.77 0.95 11.30
CA GLY A 256 -9.03 2.19 11.10
C GLY A 256 -8.74 2.54 9.64
N HIS A 257 -8.99 1.64 8.67
CA HIS A 257 -8.63 1.91 7.26
C HIS A 257 -9.40 3.13 6.72
N PRO A 258 -8.73 4.14 6.13
CA PRO A 258 -9.35 5.39 5.69
C PRO A 258 -10.56 5.22 4.76
N ALA A 259 -10.52 4.22 3.87
CA ALA A 259 -11.62 3.90 2.96
C ALA A 259 -12.96 3.63 3.66
N ARG A 260 -12.96 3.13 4.91
CA ARG A 260 -14.21 2.91 5.68
C ARG A 260 -14.96 4.20 6.00
N ARG A 261 -14.32 5.37 5.86
CA ARG A 261 -14.95 6.68 6.08
C ARG A 261 -15.53 7.27 4.80
N ILE A 262 -15.31 6.65 3.65
CA ILE A 262 -15.80 7.12 2.35
C ILE A 262 -17.17 6.50 2.11
N ALA A 263 -18.23 7.27 2.38
CA ALA A 263 -19.61 6.78 2.32
C ALA A 263 -19.99 6.16 0.96
N ARG A 264 -19.48 6.73 -0.15
CA ARG A 264 -19.78 6.25 -1.50
C ARG A 264 -19.13 4.91 -1.88
N LEU A 265 -18.21 4.38 -1.07
CA LEU A 265 -17.60 3.06 -1.34
C LEU A 265 -18.49 1.90 -0.89
N ALA A 266 -19.35 2.10 0.12
CA ALA A 266 -20.09 1.01 0.73
C ALA A 266 -21.08 0.35 -0.25
N GLY A 267 -20.87 -0.94 -0.54
CA GLY A 267 -21.73 -1.73 -1.44
C GLY A 267 -21.87 -1.10 -2.82
N ASN A 268 -20.85 -0.35 -3.26
CA ASN A 268 -20.92 0.41 -4.49
C ASN A 268 -21.06 -0.55 -5.67
N PHE A 269 -20.11 -1.47 -5.82
CA PHE A 269 -20.09 -2.49 -6.85
C PHE A 269 -20.76 -3.78 -6.36
N PHE A 270 -21.12 -4.63 -7.35
CA PHE A 270 -21.87 -5.88 -7.20
C PHE A 270 -21.42 -6.74 -6.03
#